data_AF-D8U749-F1
#
_entry.id   AF-D8U749-F1
#
_cell.length_a   1.000
_cell.length_b   1.000
_cell.length_c   1.000
_cell.angle_alpha   90.00
_cell.angle_beta   90.00
_cell.angle_gamma   90.00
#
_symmetry.space_group_name_H-M   'P 1'
#
loop_
_entity.id
_entity.type
_entity.pdbx_description
1 polymer ?
#
loop_
_entity_poly.entity_id
_entity_poly.type
_entity_poly.pdbx_seq_one_letter_code
_entity_poly.pdbx_strand_id
1 'polypeptide(L)'
;MVYWLVSLQLHNKRKDAVWELLQERTSASMLCTNFKLDIPGLRVGTLDSLMALSDELSKSSTMIEAVLAKVKRQVNESGGAKAMAALTVEGVSTDLYVQRFHWDDAKFPTRRLLKDMVDKITELVSRIDDDLKVKVSELNNLKSQMSQVTRKAQGSLAVRDVATVVKPHHIIDTEHLATVFVVVSKFALRDWEDSYTKMANFVVPRSSTTVAEDNDYALVTVVLFKRVIDDFKAAARTKGYQVREYNPPAEGAELSLAQIEQLKHDMEQKKTDVEQWCKTAYSEVFSCYMHMLVVQLFVESILRYGLPPNFQAAVVRPQDKAEGRLRAELEATFGSGKTHYWRDDGSSLGAGLVGDAELHPYVSLTVNMDLAAGYA
;
A
#
# COMPACT_ATOMS: atom_id res chain seq x y z
N MET A 1 -13.18 9.31 -6.32
CA MET A 1 -13.64 10.49 -7.08
C MET A 1 -13.05 10.42 -8.49
N VAL A 2 -13.76 10.92 -9.51
CA VAL A 2 -13.33 10.84 -10.91
C VAL A 2 -13.29 12.23 -11.54
N TYR A 3 -12.22 12.52 -12.27
CA TYR A 3 -12.10 13.70 -13.12
C TYR A 3 -11.96 13.26 -14.58
N TRP A 4 -12.38 14.08 -15.52
CA TRP A 4 -12.15 13.88 -16.94
C TRP A 4 -11.26 15.00 -17.48
N LEU A 5 -10.20 14.65 -18.20
CA LEU A 5 -9.45 15.60 -19.00
C LEU A 5 -10.05 15.59 -20.39
N VAL A 6 -10.61 16.71 -20.81
CA VAL A 6 -11.24 16.84 -22.13
C VAL A 6 -10.47 17.83 -22.99
N SER A 7 -10.48 17.61 -24.29
CA SER A 7 -9.99 18.56 -25.28
C SER A 7 -11.05 18.80 -26.33
N LEU A 8 -11.42 20.06 -26.51
CA LEU A 8 -12.56 20.50 -27.31
C LEU A 8 -12.08 21.30 -28.52
N GLN A 9 -12.45 20.87 -29.73
CA GLN A 9 -12.01 21.48 -30.98
C GLN A 9 -12.54 22.92 -31.14
N LEU A 10 -11.70 23.82 -31.66
CA LEU A 10 -12.08 25.20 -31.96
C LEU A 10 -12.61 25.32 -33.40
N HIS A 11 -13.93 25.38 -33.57
CA HIS A 11 -14.57 25.62 -34.88
C HIS A 11 -14.64 27.13 -35.19
N ASN A 12 -13.52 27.75 -35.58
CA ASN A 12 -13.38 29.20 -35.84
C ASN A 12 -13.69 30.12 -34.65
N LYS A 13 -13.83 29.55 -33.44
CA LYS A 13 -14.01 30.27 -32.18
C LYS A 13 -12.66 30.51 -31.51
N ARG A 14 -12.59 31.53 -30.65
CA ARG A 14 -11.46 31.74 -29.73
C ARG A 14 -11.57 30.76 -28.55
N LYS A 15 -10.44 30.44 -27.93
CA LYS A 15 -10.35 29.57 -26.74
C LYS A 15 -11.35 29.97 -25.65
N ASP A 16 -11.44 31.27 -25.35
CA ASP A 16 -12.35 31.79 -24.34
C ASP A 16 -13.83 31.57 -24.69
N ALA A 17 -14.20 31.66 -25.97
CA ALA A 17 -15.58 31.40 -26.39
C ALA A 17 -15.97 29.92 -26.29
N VAL A 18 -15.03 28.99 -26.49
CA VAL A 18 -15.27 27.55 -26.25
C VAL A 18 -15.33 27.26 -24.75
N TRP A 19 -14.51 27.92 -23.95
CA TRP A 19 -14.56 27.83 -22.49
C TRP A 19 -15.89 28.36 -21.93
N GLU A 20 -16.33 29.54 -22.34
CA GLU A 20 -17.63 30.11 -21.96
C GLU A 20 -18.79 29.18 -22.34
N LEU A 21 -18.76 28.63 -23.56
CA LEU A 21 -19.76 27.66 -24.01
C LEU A 21 -19.75 26.39 -23.15
N LEU A 22 -18.57 25.85 -22.81
CA LEU A 22 -18.47 24.68 -21.91
C LEU A 22 -19.14 24.99 -20.56
N GLN A 23 -18.84 26.15 -19.97
CA GLN A 23 -19.42 26.59 -18.70
C GLN A 23 -20.96 26.74 -18.77
N GLU A 24 -21.45 27.37 -19.83
CA GLU A 24 -22.88 27.60 -20.07
C GLU A 24 -23.65 26.28 -20.21
N ARG A 25 -23.13 25.32 -20.99
CA ARG A 25 -23.84 24.08 -21.28
C ARG A 25 -23.78 23.07 -20.14
N THR A 26 -22.72 23.09 -19.34
CA THR A 26 -22.47 22.04 -18.34
C THR A 26 -22.61 22.53 -16.90
N SER A 27 -21.78 23.49 -16.47
CA SER A 27 -21.78 23.98 -15.08
C SER A 27 -23.03 24.79 -14.74
N ALA A 28 -23.57 25.59 -15.65
CA ALA A 28 -24.83 26.31 -15.41
C ALA A 28 -26.02 25.36 -15.22
N SER A 29 -25.96 24.19 -15.86
CA SER A 29 -26.93 23.09 -15.70
C SER A 29 -26.64 22.19 -14.49
N MET A 30 -25.68 22.56 -13.63
CA MET A 30 -25.22 21.78 -12.46
C MET A 30 -24.79 20.35 -12.79
N LEU A 31 -24.29 20.09 -14.01
CA LEU A 31 -23.84 18.76 -14.43
C LEU A 31 -22.41 18.45 -13.96
N CYS A 32 -21.57 19.47 -13.84
CA CYS A 32 -20.17 19.34 -13.45
C CYS A 32 -19.58 20.65 -12.93
N THR A 33 -18.37 20.57 -12.38
CA THR A 33 -17.47 21.71 -12.18
C THR A 33 -16.31 21.62 -13.15
N ASN A 34 -16.03 22.67 -13.92
CA ASN A 34 -14.90 22.69 -14.84
C ASN A 34 -13.75 23.55 -14.32
N PHE A 35 -12.54 23.13 -14.63
CA PHE A 35 -11.30 23.85 -14.35
C PHE A 35 -10.50 23.98 -15.65
N LYS A 36 -9.90 25.15 -15.89
CA LYS A 36 -9.13 25.40 -17.10
C LYS A 36 -7.84 24.58 -17.06
N LEU A 37 -7.52 23.89 -18.15
CA LEU A 37 -6.28 23.13 -18.30
C LEU A 37 -5.43 23.79 -19.40
N ASP A 38 -4.34 24.42 -18.99
CA ASP A 38 -3.43 25.07 -19.94
C ASP A 38 -2.39 24.07 -20.43
N ILE A 39 -2.55 23.63 -21.68
CA ILE A 39 -1.57 22.76 -22.34
C ILE A 39 -0.51 23.64 -23.02
N PRO A 40 0.79 23.46 -22.70
CA PRO A 40 1.85 24.23 -23.34
C PRO A 40 2.05 23.83 -24.81
N GLY A 41 2.76 24.66 -25.55
CA GLY A 41 3.18 24.33 -26.92
C GLY A 41 4.26 23.24 -26.92
N LEU A 42 3.86 21.98 -26.97
CA LEU A 42 4.78 20.83 -27.02
C LEU A 42 5.33 20.62 -28.43
N ARG A 43 6.63 20.30 -28.52
CA ARG A 43 7.30 20.08 -29.80
C ARG A 43 6.97 18.69 -30.38
N VAL A 44 6.22 18.69 -31.47
CA VAL A 44 5.88 17.48 -32.24
C VAL A 44 6.94 17.12 -33.27
N GLY A 45 7.05 15.83 -33.58
CA GLY A 45 7.84 15.28 -34.68
C GLY A 45 7.02 15.18 -35.97
N THR A 46 7.16 14.05 -36.68
CA THR A 46 6.35 13.71 -37.86
C THR A 46 5.01 13.08 -37.46
N LEU A 47 4.06 13.01 -38.39
CA LEU A 47 2.79 12.31 -38.16
C LEU A 47 3.02 10.83 -37.79
N ASP A 48 3.91 10.14 -38.49
CA ASP A 48 4.27 8.75 -38.20
C ASP A 48 4.79 8.58 -36.77
N SER A 49 5.61 9.53 -36.30
CA SER A 49 6.12 9.51 -34.92
C SER A 49 5.01 9.73 -33.89
N LEU A 50 3.99 10.55 -34.21
CA LEU A 50 2.84 10.77 -33.32
C LEU A 50 1.92 9.55 -33.27
N MET A 51 1.72 8.86 -34.39
CA MET A 51 0.93 7.61 -34.43
C MET A 51 1.61 6.53 -33.58
N ALA A 52 2.91 6.31 -33.78
CA ALA A 52 3.67 5.36 -32.95
C ALA A 52 3.67 5.75 -31.47
N LEU A 53 3.78 7.04 -31.15
CA LEU A 53 3.76 7.52 -29.77
C LEU A 53 2.38 7.34 -29.11
N SER A 54 1.28 7.44 -29.87
CA SER A 54 -0.08 7.23 -29.35
C SER A 54 -0.26 5.85 -28.71
N ASP A 55 0.25 4.80 -29.35
CA ASP A 55 0.18 3.43 -28.82
C ASP A 55 1.07 3.26 -27.57
N GLU A 56 2.23 3.90 -27.57
CA GLU A 56 3.19 3.89 -26.45
C GLU A 56 2.65 4.66 -25.23
N LEU A 57 1.95 5.77 -25.45
CA LEU A 57 1.36 6.60 -24.42
C LEU A 57 0.33 5.83 -23.59
N SER A 58 -0.56 5.09 -24.24
CA SER A 58 -1.55 4.24 -23.56
C SER A 58 -0.87 3.20 -22.65
N LYS A 59 0.16 2.51 -23.17
CA LYS A 59 0.92 1.52 -22.39
C LYS A 59 1.67 2.16 -21.21
N SER A 60 2.28 3.32 -21.45
CA SER A 60 3.02 4.06 -20.43
C SER A 60 2.08 4.56 -19.34
N SER A 61 0.91 5.06 -19.70
CA SER A 61 -0.13 5.50 -18.75
C SER A 61 -0.57 4.34 -17.84
N THR A 62 -0.91 3.18 -18.40
CA THR A 62 -1.26 1.98 -17.61
C THR A 62 -0.13 1.52 -16.68
N MET A 63 1.13 1.58 -17.15
CA MET A 63 2.28 1.27 -16.30
C MET A 63 2.36 2.23 -15.10
N ILE A 64 2.23 3.54 -15.33
CA ILE A 64 2.29 4.54 -14.28
C ILE A 64 1.14 4.36 -13.27
N GLU A 65 -0.08 4.08 -13.74
CA GLU A 65 -1.22 3.76 -12.87
C GLU A 65 -0.96 2.53 -12.00
N ALA A 66 -0.37 1.48 -12.55
CA ALA A 66 -0.02 0.28 -11.81
C ALA A 66 1.01 0.58 -10.71
N VAL A 67 2.03 1.40 -10.99
CA VAL A 67 3.01 1.83 -9.98
C VAL A 67 2.34 2.70 -8.92
N LEU A 68 1.50 3.64 -9.33
CA LEU A 68 0.74 4.50 -8.42
C LEU A 68 -0.15 3.69 -7.46
N ALA A 69 -0.80 2.64 -7.97
CA ALA A 69 -1.61 1.72 -7.17
C ALA A 69 -0.75 0.92 -6.16
N LYS A 70 0.42 0.41 -6.58
CA LYS A 70 1.37 -0.27 -5.67
C LYS A 70 1.84 0.65 -4.54
N VAL A 71 2.19 1.90 -4.88
CA VAL A 71 2.62 2.90 -3.87
C VAL A 71 1.48 3.20 -2.89
N LYS A 72 0.26 3.47 -3.37
CA LYS A 72 -0.92 3.68 -2.49
C LYS A 72 -1.17 2.48 -1.58
N ARG A 73 -1.12 1.27 -2.14
CA ARG A 73 -1.28 0.03 -1.36
C ARG A 73 -0.23 -0.04 -0.25
N GLN A 74 1.02 0.25 -0.54
CA GLN A 74 2.09 0.24 0.46
C GLN A 74 1.88 1.30 1.56
N VAL A 75 1.42 2.50 1.21
CA VAL A 75 1.06 3.54 2.19
C VAL A 75 -0.03 3.05 3.13
N ASN A 76 -1.06 2.39 2.61
CA ASN A 76 -2.13 1.83 3.43
C ASN A 76 -1.65 0.67 4.31
N GLU A 77 -0.77 -0.20 3.80
CA GLU A 77 -0.20 -1.31 4.58
C GLU A 77 0.70 -0.81 5.73
N SER A 78 1.44 0.29 5.52
CA SER A 78 2.33 0.86 6.53
C SER A 78 1.61 1.78 7.52
N GLY A 79 0.76 2.69 7.06
CA GLY A 79 0.17 3.74 7.91
C GLY A 79 -1.37 3.79 7.94
N GLY A 80 -2.04 2.87 7.25
CA GLY A 80 -3.50 2.75 7.22
C GLY A 80 -4.23 3.96 6.62
N ALA A 81 -5.51 4.09 6.98
CA ALA A 81 -6.38 5.16 6.46
C ALA A 81 -5.86 6.57 6.78
N LYS A 82 -5.20 6.77 7.92
CA LYS A 82 -4.62 8.07 8.29
C LYS A 82 -3.50 8.48 7.33
N ALA A 83 -2.60 7.55 6.98
CA ALA A 83 -1.53 7.84 6.04
C ALA A 83 -2.06 8.07 4.61
N MET A 84 -3.09 7.32 4.21
CA MET A 84 -3.78 7.52 2.94
C MET A 84 -4.44 8.91 2.84
N ALA A 85 -5.11 9.36 3.91
CA ALA A 85 -5.73 10.69 3.96
C ALA A 85 -4.70 11.83 3.97
N ALA A 86 -3.45 11.55 4.36
CA ALA A 86 -2.35 12.51 4.39
C ALA A 86 -1.55 12.58 3.07
N LEU A 87 -1.98 11.84 2.03
CA LEU A 87 -1.34 11.90 0.73
C LEU A 87 -1.51 13.29 0.10
N THR A 88 -0.41 13.83 -0.39
CA THR A 88 -0.33 15.13 -1.06
C THR A 88 0.55 15.01 -2.29
N VAL A 89 0.32 15.90 -3.25
CA VAL A 89 1.14 16.06 -4.45
C VAL A 89 1.68 17.47 -4.44
N GLU A 90 3.00 17.62 -4.39
CA GLU A 90 3.69 18.92 -4.35
C GLU A 90 3.19 19.84 -3.21
N GLY A 91 2.84 19.23 -2.07
CA GLY A 91 2.38 19.94 -0.87
C GLY A 91 0.90 20.32 -0.84
N VAL A 92 0.13 19.99 -1.88
CA VAL A 92 -1.33 20.19 -1.91
C VAL A 92 -2.09 18.87 -1.95
N SER A 93 -3.40 18.89 -1.66
CA SER A 93 -4.22 17.69 -1.83
C SER A 93 -4.25 17.26 -3.31
N THR A 94 -4.37 15.96 -3.55
CA THR A 94 -4.42 15.43 -4.92
C THR A 94 -5.55 16.06 -5.74
N ASP A 95 -6.71 16.28 -5.14
CA ASP A 95 -7.83 17.00 -5.78
C ASP A 95 -7.44 18.39 -6.25
N LEU A 96 -6.80 19.17 -5.37
CA LEU A 96 -6.40 20.53 -5.71
C LEU A 96 -5.31 20.54 -6.79
N TYR A 97 -4.39 19.57 -6.74
CA TYR A 97 -3.36 19.40 -7.76
C TYR A 97 -3.97 19.15 -9.15
N VAL A 98 -4.96 18.25 -9.26
CA VAL A 98 -5.65 17.99 -10.53
C VAL A 98 -6.42 19.23 -11.02
N GLN A 99 -7.14 19.91 -10.12
CA GLN A 99 -7.94 21.10 -10.45
C GLN A 99 -7.11 22.29 -10.90
N ARG A 100 -5.85 22.39 -10.45
CA ARG A 100 -4.93 23.51 -10.73
C ARG A 100 -3.63 23.03 -11.35
N PHE A 101 -3.69 21.92 -12.07
CA PHE A 101 -2.51 21.36 -12.72
C PHE A 101 -1.88 22.43 -13.62
N HIS A 102 -0.57 22.56 -13.50
CA HIS A 102 0.24 23.37 -14.38
C HIS A 102 1.42 22.53 -14.86
N TRP A 103 1.83 22.79 -16.09
CA TRP A 103 2.95 22.08 -16.66
C TRP A 103 4.26 22.47 -15.99
N ASP A 104 5.04 21.48 -15.53
CA ASP A 104 6.38 21.67 -14.99
C ASP A 104 7.41 21.71 -16.13
N ASP A 105 7.64 22.91 -16.69
CA ASP A 105 8.62 23.11 -17.76
C ASP A 105 10.07 22.91 -17.30
N ALA A 106 10.35 23.04 -15.99
CA ALA A 106 11.69 22.79 -15.44
C ALA A 106 12.01 21.29 -15.47
N LYS A 107 11.04 20.45 -15.09
CA LYS A 107 11.18 18.99 -15.09
C LYS A 107 10.96 18.39 -16.48
N PHE A 108 10.03 18.91 -17.26
CA PHE A 108 9.67 18.44 -18.60
C PHE A 108 9.70 19.59 -19.63
N PRO A 109 10.89 20.00 -20.11
CA PRO A 109 11.01 21.15 -21.00
C PRO A 109 10.26 20.98 -22.32
N THR A 110 9.38 21.94 -22.63
CA THR A 110 8.52 21.98 -23.83
C THR A 110 9.28 21.98 -25.17
N ARG A 111 10.57 22.35 -25.15
CA ARG A 111 11.46 22.40 -26.33
C ARG A 111 11.96 21.02 -26.79
N ARG A 112 11.91 20.01 -25.92
CA ARG A 112 12.30 18.64 -26.23
C ARG A 112 11.22 17.94 -27.05
N LEU A 113 11.60 16.91 -27.81
CA LEU A 113 10.63 16.10 -28.54
C LEU A 113 9.74 15.35 -27.55
N LEU A 114 8.48 15.14 -27.93
CA LEU A 114 7.52 14.40 -27.10
C LEU A 114 8.01 13.00 -26.72
N LYS A 115 8.65 12.28 -27.65
CA LYS A 115 9.20 10.94 -27.39
C LYS A 115 10.21 10.96 -26.23
N ASP A 116 11.18 11.89 -26.27
CA ASP A 116 12.20 12.02 -25.22
C ASP A 116 11.59 12.33 -23.85
N MET A 117 10.47 13.06 -23.84
CA MET A 117 9.73 13.40 -22.64
C MET A 117 8.99 12.20 -22.06
N VAL A 118 8.31 11.43 -22.91
CA VAL A 118 7.64 10.17 -22.52
C VAL A 118 8.67 9.19 -21.97
N ASP A 119 9.80 9.01 -22.65
CA ASP A 119 10.90 8.15 -22.19
C ASP A 119 11.41 8.57 -20.81
N LYS A 120 11.62 9.88 -20.60
CA LYS A 120 12.06 10.41 -19.31
C LYS A 120 11.03 10.16 -18.20
N ILE A 121 9.74 10.38 -18.45
CA ILE A 121 8.69 10.12 -17.46
C ILE A 121 8.65 8.64 -17.11
N THR A 122 8.68 7.77 -18.12
CA THR A 122 8.68 6.31 -17.95
C THR A 122 9.89 5.85 -17.14
N GLU A 123 11.10 6.35 -17.44
CA GLU A 123 12.32 6.01 -16.68
C GLU A 123 12.22 6.43 -15.20
N LEU A 124 11.72 7.66 -14.93
CA LEU A 124 11.53 8.14 -13.56
C LEU A 124 10.58 7.23 -12.77
N VAL A 125 9.45 6.86 -13.37
CA VAL A 125 8.45 6.01 -12.72
C VAL A 125 8.96 4.57 -12.56
N SER A 126 9.67 4.01 -13.54
CA SER A 126 10.29 2.68 -13.42
C SER A 126 11.33 2.63 -12.30
N ARG A 127 12.15 3.67 -12.15
CA ARG A 127 13.11 3.76 -11.04
C ARG A 127 12.42 3.76 -9.68
N ILE A 128 11.30 4.47 -9.55
CA ILE A 128 10.48 4.47 -8.32
C ILE A 128 9.88 3.09 -8.06
N ASP A 129 9.40 2.37 -9.09
CA ASP A 129 8.88 1.00 -8.94
C ASP A 129 9.96 0.03 -8.43
N ASP A 130 11.19 0.15 -8.92
CA ASP A 130 12.31 -0.69 -8.48
C ASP A 130 12.75 -0.37 -7.06
N ASP A 131 12.87 0.92 -6.70
CA ASP A 131 13.16 1.35 -5.34
C ASP A 131 12.07 0.89 -4.35
N LEU A 132 10.80 0.92 -4.76
CA LEU A 132 9.69 0.40 -3.97
C LEU A 132 9.87 -1.09 -3.69
N LYS A 133 10.19 -1.91 -4.72
CA LYS A 133 10.40 -3.35 -4.56
C LYS A 133 11.51 -3.65 -3.54
N VAL A 134 12.64 -2.95 -3.65
CA VAL A 134 13.78 -3.10 -2.71
C VAL A 134 13.32 -2.78 -1.28
N LYS A 135 12.72 -1.61 -1.06
CA LYS A 135 12.27 -1.19 0.27
C LYS A 135 11.23 -2.13 0.89
N VAL A 136 10.28 -2.61 0.08
CA VAL A 136 9.25 -3.56 0.53
C VAL A 136 9.87 -4.92 0.85
N SER A 137 10.84 -5.39 0.05
CA SER A 137 11.57 -6.62 0.34
C SER A 137 12.33 -6.57 1.67
N GLU A 138 13.01 -5.46 1.95
CA GLU A 138 13.74 -5.23 3.21
C GLU A 138 12.79 -5.24 4.41
N LEU A 139 11.65 -4.57 4.29
CA LEU A 139 10.60 -4.55 5.32
C LEU A 139 10.04 -5.96 5.55
N ASN A 140 9.76 -6.72 4.49
CA ASN A 140 9.26 -8.09 4.60
C ASN A 140 10.28 -9.05 5.22
N ASN A 141 11.56 -8.86 4.94
CA ASN A 141 12.63 -9.64 5.56
C ASN A 141 12.69 -9.39 7.08
N LEU A 142 12.64 -8.13 7.53
CA LEU A 142 12.58 -7.80 8.96
C LEU A 142 11.32 -8.36 9.61
N LYS A 143 10.17 -8.26 8.95
CA LYS A 143 8.90 -8.82 9.43
C LYS A 143 8.97 -10.35 9.60
N SER A 144 9.61 -11.04 8.65
CA SER A 144 9.84 -12.49 8.70
C SER A 144 10.74 -12.87 9.87
N GLN A 145 11.87 -12.16 10.04
CA GLN A 145 12.78 -12.36 11.18
C GLN A 145 12.05 -12.16 12.53
N MET A 146 11.29 -11.07 12.66
CA MET A 146 10.47 -10.80 13.85
C MET A 146 9.47 -11.93 14.12
N SER A 147 8.78 -12.42 13.10
CA SER A 147 7.82 -13.53 13.26
C SER A 147 8.50 -14.81 13.71
N GLN A 148 9.71 -15.12 13.22
CA GLN A 148 10.45 -16.31 13.64
C GLN A 148 10.87 -16.22 15.11
N VAL A 149 11.38 -15.06 15.54
CA VAL A 149 11.81 -14.84 16.93
C VAL A 149 10.60 -14.81 17.87
N THR A 150 9.50 -14.16 17.46
CA THR A 150 8.26 -14.10 18.24
C THR A 150 7.66 -15.49 18.44
N ARG A 151 7.62 -16.34 17.41
CA ARG A 151 7.14 -17.74 17.54
C ARG A 151 7.98 -18.56 18.52
N LYS A 152 9.31 -18.40 18.51
CA LYS A 152 10.20 -19.04 19.50
C LYS A 152 9.92 -18.55 20.92
N ALA A 153 9.59 -17.27 21.08
CA ALA A 153 9.31 -16.65 22.39
C ALA A 153 7.88 -16.87 22.91
N GLN A 154 6.88 -17.09 22.06
CA GLN A 154 5.44 -17.13 22.40
C GLN A 154 4.77 -18.52 22.28
N GLY A 155 5.53 -19.61 22.09
CA GLY A 155 4.95 -20.96 22.08
C GLY A 155 4.22 -21.31 23.40
N SER A 156 3.37 -22.34 23.39
CA SER A 156 2.73 -22.89 24.61
C SER A 156 3.79 -23.26 25.65
N LEU A 157 3.46 -23.13 26.94
CA LEU A 157 4.33 -23.49 28.07
C LEU A 157 4.86 -24.93 28.00
N ALA A 158 4.16 -25.83 27.30
CA ALA A 158 4.60 -27.20 27.04
C ALA A 158 5.89 -27.28 26.20
N VAL A 159 6.18 -26.28 25.36
CA VAL A 159 7.30 -26.28 24.40
C VAL A 159 8.23 -25.06 24.58
N ARG A 160 7.70 -23.92 25.03
CA ARG A 160 8.43 -22.67 25.26
C ARG A 160 9.53 -22.82 26.30
N ASP A 161 10.67 -22.19 26.05
CA ASP A 161 11.78 -22.15 27.00
C ASP A 161 11.35 -21.53 28.34
N VAL A 162 11.50 -22.32 29.41
CA VAL A 162 11.10 -22.00 30.77
C VAL A 162 11.94 -20.84 31.32
N ALA A 163 13.18 -20.69 30.85
CA ALA A 163 14.05 -19.59 31.25
C ALA A 163 13.47 -18.20 30.93
N THR A 164 12.58 -18.11 29.94
CA THR A 164 11.96 -16.82 29.54
C THR A 164 10.86 -16.32 30.46
N VAL A 165 10.36 -17.15 31.38
CA VAL A 165 9.26 -16.79 32.31
C VAL A 165 9.65 -16.92 33.78
N VAL A 166 10.75 -17.61 34.07
CA VAL A 166 11.27 -17.81 35.44
C VAL A 166 12.04 -16.58 35.89
N LYS A 167 11.71 -16.07 37.08
CA LYS A 167 12.38 -14.96 37.73
C LYS A 167 13.28 -15.49 38.86
N PRO A 168 14.31 -14.74 39.30
CA PRO A 168 15.28 -15.23 40.29
C PRO A 168 14.64 -15.73 41.60
N HIS A 169 13.59 -15.08 42.08
CA HIS A 169 12.88 -15.48 43.31
C HIS A 169 12.08 -16.78 43.19
N HIS A 170 11.82 -17.29 41.98
CA HIS A 170 11.21 -18.60 41.77
C HIS A 170 12.23 -19.74 41.92
N ILE A 171 13.52 -19.44 42.06
CA ILE A 171 14.59 -20.44 42.06
C ILE A 171 15.16 -20.56 43.47
N ILE A 172 14.96 -21.73 44.06
CA ILE A 172 15.69 -22.19 45.24
C ILE A 172 16.61 -23.31 44.78
N ASP A 173 17.92 -23.04 44.79
CA ASP A 173 18.97 -24.03 44.53
C ASP A 173 20.03 -23.92 45.62
N THR A 174 20.17 -24.99 46.41
CA THR A 174 21.12 -25.08 47.54
C THR A 174 21.88 -26.40 47.44
N GLU A 175 22.75 -26.71 48.40
CA GLU A 175 23.48 -27.99 48.41
C GLU A 175 22.54 -29.22 48.33
N HIS A 176 21.36 -29.13 48.94
CA HIS A 176 20.44 -30.27 49.07
C HIS A 176 19.08 -30.07 48.42
N LEU A 177 18.62 -28.83 48.23
CA LEU A 177 17.33 -28.52 47.62
C LEU A 177 17.50 -27.99 46.21
N ALA A 178 16.58 -28.35 45.33
CA ALA A 178 16.44 -27.77 44.00
C ALA A 178 14.97 -27.45 43.71
N THR A 179 14.77 -26.47 42.84
CA THR A 179 13.46 -26.15 42.28
C THR A 179 13.28 -26.86 40.95
N VAL A 180 12.15 -27.52 40.80
CA VAL A 180 11.73 -28.18 39.57
C VAL A 180 10.51 -27.46 39.01
N PHE A 181 10.45 -27.32 37.69
CA PHE A 181 9.35 -26.66 36.99
C PHE A 181 8.47 -27.71 36.32
N VAL A 182 7.16 -27.61 36.52
CA VAL A 182 6.20 -28.60 36.02
C VAL A 182 5.09 -27.90 35.26
N VAL A 183 4.78 -28.42 34.08
CA VAL A 183 3.64 -27.98 33.27
C VAL A 183 2.45 -28.85 33.64
N VAL A 184 1.40 -28.19 34.13
CA VAL A 184 0.17 -28.80 34.63
C VAL A 184 -0.99 -28.24 33.82
N SER A 185 -1.89 -29.10 33.33
CA SER A 185 -3.11 -28.62 32.68
C SER A 185 -3.96 -27.84 33.67
N LYS A 186 -4.59 -26.74 33.24
CA LYS A 186 -5.46 -25.94 34.12
C LYS A 186 -6.58 -26.78 34.76
N PHE A 187 -7.08 -27.80 34.06
CA PHE A 187 -8.08 -28.72 34.59
C PHE A 187 -7.56 -29.62 35.72
N ALA A 188 -6.24 -29.84 35.79
CA ALA A 188 -5.59 -30.72 36.75
C ALA A 188 -4.87 -29.97 37.89
N LEU A 189 -5.01 -28.63 37.97
CA LEU A 189 -4.35 -27.82 39.01
C LEU A 189 -4.78 -28.19 40.43
N ARG A 190 -6.07 -28.49 40.63
CA ARG A 190 -6.57 -28.90 41.96
C ARG A 190 -6.00 -30.26 42.37
N ASP A 191 -6.03 -31.23 41.46
CA ASP A 191 -5.48 -32.56 41.68
C ASP A 191 -3.96 -32.52 41.87
N TRP A 192 -3.29 -31.56 41.23
CA TRP A 192 -1.89 -31.28 41.43
C TRP A 192 -1.61 -30.83 42.87
N GLU A 193 -2.30 -29.79 43.35
CA GLU A 193 -2.11 -29.26 44.71
C GLU A 193 -2.30 -30.33 45.79
N ASP A 194 -3.29 -31.23 45.61
CA ASP A 194 -3.60 -32.31 46.55
C ASP A 194 -2.59 -33.47 46.54
N SER A 195 -1.78 -33.59 45.47
CA SER A 195 -1.03 -34.81 45.20
C SER A 195 0.47 -34.66 44.93
N TYR A 196 0.99 -33.46 44.64
CA TYR A 196 2.41 -33.26 44.33
C TYR A 196 3.35 -33.62 45.48
N THR A 197 2.94 -33.38 46.73
CA THR A 197 3.73 -33.70 47.93
C THR A 197 3.92 -35.20 48.15
N LYS A 198 3.07 -36.04 47.53
CA LYS A 198 3.06 -37.50 47.65
C LYS A 198 3.76 -38.20 46.48
N MET A 199 4.26 -37.46 45.50
CA MET A 199 4.88 -38.03 44.30
C MET A 199 6.27 -38.62 44.56
N ALA A 200 7.00 -38.08 45.54
CA ALA A 200 8.27 -38.61 46.00
C ALA A 200 8.46 -38.29 47.49
N ASN A 201 9.34 -39.05 48.16
CA ASN A 201 9.78 -38.69 49.50
C ASN A 201 10.63 -37.41 49.44
N PHE A 202 10.66 -36.61 50.50
CA PHE A 202 11.46 -35.37 50.57
C PHE A 202 11.05 -34.26 49.58
N VAL A 203 9.76 -34.18 49.24
CA VAL A 203 9.14 -33.01 48.60
C VAL A 203 8.72 -32.01 49.68
N VAL A 204 9.02 -30.72 49.50
CA VAL A 204 8.69 -29.67 50.48
C VAL A 204 7.21 -29.30 50.36
N PRO A 205 6.38 -29.47 51.41
CA PRO A 205 4.98 -29.08 51.36
C PRO A 205 4.81 -27.56 51.24
N ARG A 206 3.75 -27.11 50.57
CA ARG A 206 3.44 -25.70 50.28
C ARG A 206 4.53 -24.97 49.47
N SER A 207 5.38 -25.71 48.76
CA SER A 207 6.43 -25.13 47.90
C SER A 207 5.96 -24.86 46.48
N SER A 208 4.78 -25.35 46.09
CA SER A 208 4.27 -25.15 44.73
C SER A 208 3.64 -23.78 44.55
N THR A 209 4.13 -23.03 43.56
CA THR A 209 3.63 -21.70 43.19
C THR A 209 3.54 -21.57 41.67
N THR A 210 2.53 -20.86 41.18
CA THR A 210 2.36 -20.61 39.74
C THR A 210 3.34 -19.53 39.27
N VAL A 211 4.13 -19.86 38.24
CA VAL A 211 5.13 -18.97 37.61
C VAL A 211 4.52 -18.22 36.43
N ALA A 212 3.80 -18.93 35.57
CA ALA A 212 3.18 -18.42 34.37
C ALA A 212 2.00 -19.31 33.96
N GLU A 213 1.05 -18.73 33.23
CA GLU A 213 -0.11 -19.45 32.68
C GLU A 213 -0.29 -19.11 31.21
N ASP A 214 -0.73 -20.09 30.41
CA ASP A 214 -1.28 -19.87 29.08
C ASP A 214 -2.76 -20.30 29.03
N ASN A 215 -3.33 -20.53 27.85
CA ASN A 215 -4.74 -20.91 27.71
C ASN A 215 -5.06 -22.30 28.27
N ASP A 216 -4.10 -23.23 28.22
CA ASP A 216 -4.34 -24.66 28.46
C ASP A 216 -3.57 -25.19 29.69
N TYR A 217 -2.45 -24.53 30.02
CA TYR A 217 -1.48 -24.97 31.01
C TYR A 217 -1.07 -23.87 32.00
N ALA A 218 -0.62 -24.32 33.16
CA ALA A 218 0.08 -23.53 34.16
C ALA A 218 1.47 -24.14 34.38
N LEU A 219 2.49 -23.28 34.41
CA LEU A 219 3.83 -23.63 34.83
C LEU A 219 3.95 -23.36 36.33
N VAL A 220 4.22 -24.41 37.10
CA VAL A 220 4.34 -24.34 38.56
C VAL A 220 5.75 -24.74 39.02
N THR A 221 6.19 -24.20 40.15
CA THR A 221 7.40 -24.65 40.85
C THR A 221 7.09 -25.79 41.80
N VAL A 222 8.11 -26.58 42.16
CA VAL A 222 8.14 -27.46 43.34
C VAL A 222 9.55 -27.46 43.89
N VAL A 223 9.69 -27.34 45.21
CA VAL A 223 10.99 -27.49 45.87
C VAL A 223 11.09 -28.88 46.47
N LEU A 224 12.16 -29.60 46.14
CA LEU A 224 12.43 -30.94 46.64
C LEU A 224 13.93 -31.19 46.80
N PHE A 225 14.27 -32.28 47.49
CA PHE A 225 15.66 -32.67 47.65
C PHE A 225 16.26 -33.17 46.32
N LYS A 226 17.50 -32.77 46.01
CA LYS A 226 18.19 -33.13 44.75
C LYS A 226 18.22 -34.63 44.49
N ARG A 227 18.39 -35.44 45.54
CA ARG A 227 18.47 -36.91 45.44
C ARG A 227 17.18 -37.61 45.00
N VAL A 228 16.02 -36.92 45.03
CA VAL A 228 14.71 -37.50 44.68
C VAL A 228 14.12 -36.89 43.40
N ILE A 229 14.89 -36.11 42.65
CA ILE A 229 14.41 -35.45 41.42
C ILE A 229 13.96 -36.47 40.38
N ASP A 230 14.71 -37.55 40.18
CA ASP A 230 14.39 -38.54 39.15
C ASP A 230 13.15 -39.37 39.52
N ASP A 231 13.01 -39.73 40.81
CA ASP A 231 11.80 -40.37 41.34
C ASP A 231 10.56 -39.48 41.15
N PHE A 232 10.70 -38.19 41.45
CA PHE A 232 9.65 -37.20 41.25
C PHE A 232 9.29 -37.04 39.77
N LYS A 233 10.28 -36.95 38.88
CA LYS A 233 10.07 -36.89 37.41
C LYS A 233 9.31 -38.13 36.91
N ALA A 234 9.66 -39.32 37.38
CA ALA A 234 8.97 -40.56 37.02
C ALA A 234 7.52 -40.56 37.49
N ALA A 235 7.26 -40.19 38.76
CA ALA A 235 5.92 -40.13 39.33
C ALA A 235 5.04 -39.01 38.73
N ALA A 236 5.63 -37.87 38.38
CA ALA A 236 4.94 -36.79 37.68
C ALA A 236 4.50 -37.25 36.27
N ARG A 237 5.38 -37.96 35.56
CA ARG A 237 5.12 -38.48 34.21
C ARG A 237 4.00 -39.52 34.18
N THR A 238 3.91 -40.41 35.17
CA THR A 238 2.81 -41.40 35.24
C THR A 238 1.45 -40.75 35.47
N LYS A 239 1.41 -39.56 36.06
CA LYS A 239 0.20 -38.73 36.22
C LYS A 239 -0.05 -37.77 35.06
N GLY A 240 0.75 -37.82 34.00
CA GLY A 240 0.60 -36.97 32.82
C GLY A 240 1.14 -35.54 33.00
N TYR A 241 1.88 -35.25 34.05
CA TYR A 241 2.55 -33.96 34.24
C TYR A 241 3.91 -33.95 33.53
N GLN A 242 4.23 -32.83 32.88
CA GLN A 242 5.50 -32.67 32.19
C GLN A 242 6.45 -31.85 33.05
N VAL A 243 7.51 -32.50 33.54
CA VAL A 243 8.61 -31.80 34.20
C VAL A 243 9.51 -31.18 33.13
N ARG A 244 9.76 -29.88 33.24
CA ARG A 244 10.61 -29.12 32.32
C ARG A 244 11.98 -28.91 32.94
N GLU A 245 13.03 -29.08 32.13
CA GLU A 245 14.38 -28.74 32.52
C GLU A 245 14.55 -27.22 32.49
N TYR A 246 15.10 -26.68 33.57
CA TYR A 246 15.51 -25.29 33.65
C TYR A 246 17.02 -25.24 33.52
N ASN A 247 17.46 -24.74 32.38
CA ASN A 247 18.85 -24.35 32.20
C ASN A 247 18.92 -22.87 32.53
N PRO A 248 19.75 -22.45 33.50
CA PRO A 248 19.98 -21.04 33.75
C PRO A 248 20.32 -20.38 32.40
N PRO A 249 19.68 -19.25 32.08
CA PRO A 249 20.06 -18.52 30.88
C PRO A 249 21.57 -18.29 30.92
N ALA A 250 22.28 -18.72 29.88
CA ALA A 250 23.71 -18.43 29.78
C ALA A 250 23.93 -16.92 29.96
N GLU A 251 25.05 -16.51 30.55
CA GLU A 251 25.45 -15.09 30.58
C GLU A 251 25.23 -14.49 29.19
N GLY A 252 24.27 -13.55 29.09
CA GLY A 252 23.83 -12.99 27.81
C GLY A 252 22.40 -13.33 27.35
N ALA A 253 21.55 -14.04 28.10
CA ALA A 253 20.15 -14.22 27.68
C ALA A 253 19.30 -12.94 27.71
N GLU A 254 19.68 -11.93 28.50
CA GLU A 254 19.16 -10.56 28.35
C GLU A 254 19.38 -10.02 26.94
N LEU A 255 20.45 -10.44 26.25
CA LEU A 255 20.68 -10.10 24.85
C LEU A 255 19.55 -10.64 23.96
N SER A 256 18.87 -11.73 24.30
CA SER A 256 17.74 -12.25 23.50
C SER A 256 16.49 -11.38 23.62
N LEU A 257 16.15 -10.93 24.84
CA LEU A 257 15.04 -9.99 25.05
C LEU A 257 15.37 -8.61 24.48
N ALA A 258 16.58 -8.12 24.70
CA ALA A 258 17.07 -6.88 24.11
C ALA A 258 17.12 -6.96 22.57
N GLN A 259 17.49 -8.10 21.98
CA GLN A 259 17.44 -8.33 20.53
C GLN A 259 16.00 -8.32 20.01
N ILE A 260 15.04 -8.91 20.73
CA ILE A 260 13.62 -8.84 20.36
C ILE A 260 13.12 -7.39 20.39
N GLU A 261 13.47 -6.64 21.43
CA GLU A 261 13.07 -5.25 21.57
C GLU A 261 13.72 -4.37 20.51
N GLN A 262 15.02 -4.59 20.23
CA GLN A 262 15.73 -3.93 19.14
C GLN A 262 15.09 -4.24 17.79
N LEU A 263 14.80 -5.51 17.49
CA LEU A 263 14.12 -5.89 16.24
C LEU A 263 12.72 -5.26 16.13
N LYS A 264 12.01 -5.05 17.24
CA LYS A 264 10.70 -4.37 17.24
C LYS A 264 10.87 -2.90 16.89
N HIS A 265 11.87 -2.26 17.49
CA HIS A 265 12.21 -0.88 17.20
C HIS A 265 12.62 -0.70 15.74
N ASP A 266 13.55 -1.54 15.24
CA ASP A 266 14.01 -1.51 13.85
C ASP A 266 12.85 -1.74 12.86
N MET A 267 11.91 -2.63 13.19
CA MET A 267 10.73 -2.86 12.36
C MET A 267 9.81 -1.64 12.29
N GLU A 268 9.48 -1.02 13.43
CA GLU A 268 8.62 0.18 13.44
C GLU A 268 9.31 1.39 12.80
N GLN A 269 10.62 1.55 13.00
CA GLN A 269 11.40 2.58 12.32
C GLN A 269 11.38 2.36 10.81
N LYS A 270 11.71 1.15 10.34
CA LYS A 270 11.71 0.84 8.91
C LYS A 270 10.33 1.03 8.28
N LYS A 271 9.27 0.65 8.99
CA LYS A 271 7.89 0.87 8.55
C LYS A 271 7.57 2.35 8.38
N THR A 272 8.01 3.18 9.32
CA THR A 272 7.86 4.65 9.24
C THR A 272 8.65 5.23 8.06
N ASP A 273 9.89 4.79 7.86
CA ASP A 273 10.73 5.23 6.74
C ASP A 273 10.11 4.86 5.38
N VAL A 274 9.58 3.65 5.27
CA VAL A 274 8.88 3.18 4.06
C VAL A 274 7.61 3.98 3.83
N GLU A 275 6.82 4.26 4.87
CA GLU A 275 5.62 5.10 4.76
C GLU A 275 5.96 6.50 4.24
N GLN A 276 6.96 7.16 4.84
CA GLN A 276 7.37 8.51 4.45
C GLN A 276 7.91 8.53 3.02
N TRP A 277 8.74 7.56 2.66
CA TRP A 277 9.25 7.45 1.30
C TRP A 277 8.11 7.21 0.29
N CYS A 278 7.13 6.36 0.61
CA CYS A 278 5.99 6.11 -0.26
C CYS A 278 5.12 7.35 -0.46
N LYS A 279 4.99 8.23 0.54
CA LYS A 279 4.29 9.53 0.39
C LYS A 279 5.00 10.44 -0.61
N THR A 280 6.32 10.52 -0.56
CA THR A 280 7.12 11.28 -1.54
C THR A 280 7.04 10.65 -2.93
N ALA A 281 7.17 9.33 -3.02
CA ALA A 281 7.04 8.58 -4.27
C ALA A 281 5.64 8.76 -4.88
N TYR A 282 4.59 8.79 -4.07
CA TYR A 282 3.23 9.06 -4.52
C TYR A 282 3.12 10.43 -5.20
N SER A 283 3.64 11.48 -4.56
CA SER A 283 3.66 12.83 -5.16
C SER A 283 4.35 12.83 -6.52
N GLU A 284 5.53 12.20 -6.60
CA GLU A 284 6.34 12.17 -7.82
C GLU A 284 5.67 11.38 -8.95
N VAL A 285 5.16 10.18 -8.65
CA VAL A 285 4.47 9.32 -9.62
C VAL A 285 3.15 9.95 -10.07
N PHE A 286 2.39 10.58 -9.17
CA PHE A 286 1.14 11.26 -9.54
C PHE A 286 1.39 12.50 -10.41
N SER A 287 2.44 13.28 -10.11
CA SER A 287 2.87 14.39 -10.96
C SER A 287 3.25 13.89 -12.36
N CYS A 288 4.05 12.82 -12.46
CA CYS A 288 4.39 12.15 -13.71
C CYS A 288 3.16 11.64 -14.47
N TYR A 289 2.18 11.05 -13.77
CA TYR A 289 0.93 10.57 -14.36
C TYR A 289 0.14 11.71 -15.02
N MET A 290 -0.04 12.83 -14.32
CA MET A 290 -0.73 14.00 -14.89
C MET A 290 -0.01 14.56 -16.12
N HIS A 291 1.32 14.64 -16.11
CA HIS A 291 2.10 15.05 -17.28
C HIS A 291 1.93 14.08 -18.45
N MET A 292 1.94 12.76 -18.19
CA MET A 292 1.71 11.74 -19.21
C MET A 292 0.32 11.88 -19.85
N LEU A 293 -0.71 12.09 -19.03
CA LEU A 293 -2.08 12.31 -19.53
C LEU A 293 -2.22 13.59 -20.34
N VAL A 294 -1.53 14.68 -19.97
CA VAL A 294 -1.53 15.92 -20.76
C VAL A 294 -0.85 15.72 -22.10
N VAL A 295 0.25 14.95 -22.15
CA VAL A 295 0.89 14.55 -23.42
C VAL A 295 -0.06 13.71 -24.26
N GLN A 296 -0.73 12.72 -23.65
CA GLN A 296 -1.72 11.88 -24.33
C GLN A 296 -2.87 12.70 -24.91
N LEU A 297 -3.46 13.58 -24.11
CA LEU A 297 -4.52 14.49 -24.52
C LEU A 297 -4.07 15.37 -25.70
N PHE A 298 -2.85 15.90 -25.66
CA PHE A 298 -2.28 16.72 -26.72
C PHE A 298 -2.07 15.93 -28.03
N VAL A 299 -1.47 14.73 -27.95
CA VAL A 299 -1.22 13.88 -29.12
C VAL A 299 -2.54 13.44 -29.76
N GLU A 300 -3.49 12.94 -28.98
CA GLU A 300 -4.82 12.56 -29.48
C GLU A 300 -5.53 13.76 -30.11
N SER A 301 -5.42 14.95 -29.52
CA SER A 301 -6.01 16.17 -30.08
C SER A 301 -5.43 16.51 -31.45
N ILE A 302 -4.12 16.34 -31.65
CA ILE A 302 -3.49 16.57 -32.96
C ILE A 302 -3.92 15.51 -33.97
N LEU A 303 -3.95 14.25 -33.58
CA LEU A 303 -4.36 13.15 -34.47
C LEU A 303 -5.83 13.29 -34.90
N ARG A 304 -6.71 13.76 -34.01
CA ARG A 304 -8.15 13.94 -34.32
C ARG A 304 -8.46 15.28 -35.00
N TYR A 305 -7.85 16.39 -34.55
CA TYR A 305 -8.21 17.75 -34.99
C TYR A 305 -7.30 18.30 -36.08
N GLY A 306 -6.11 17.72 -36.26
CA GLY A 306 -5.09 18.16 -37.19
C GLY A 306 -4.20 19.29 -36.66
N LEU A 307 -3.27 19.72 -37.52
CA LEU A 307 -2.39 20.86 -37.25
C LEU A 307 -2.93 22.14 -37.92
N PRO A 308 -2.71 23.32 -37.31
CA PRO A 308 -2.09 23.55 -36.00
C PRO A 308 -3.00 23.09 -34.83
N PRO A 309 -2.44 22.77 -33.64
CA PRO A 309 -3.21 22.29 -32.49
C PRO A 309 -4.16 23.40 -32.01
N ASN A 310 -5.43 23.31 -32.43
CA ASN A 310 -6.44 24.32 -32.16
C ASN A 310 -7.59 23.72 -31.35
N PHE A 311 -7.39 23.63 -30.03
CA PHE A 311 -8.39 23.15 -29.09
C PHE A 311 -8.32 23.89 -27.74
N GLN A 312 -9.39 23.80 -26.96
CA GLN A 312 -9.46 24.22 -25.56
C GLN A 312 -9.55 22.98 -24.68
N ALA A 313 -8.60 22.81 -23.76
CA ALA A 313 -8.61 21.70 -22.80
C ALA A 313 -9.22 22.12 -21.46
N ALA A 314 -9.80 21.16 -20.75
CA ALA A 314 -10.40 21.38 -19.45
C ALA A 314 -10.30 20.13 -18.57
N VAL A 315 -10.23 20.33 -17.26
CA VAL A 315 -10.53 19.31 -16.26
C VAL A 315 -12.00 19.44 -15.90
N VAL A 316 -12.75 18.36 -16.07
CA VAL A 316 -14.18 18.29 -15.76
C VAL A 316 -14.35 17.38 -14.56
N ARG A 317 -15.02 17.86 -13.52
CA ARG A 317 -15.46 17.06 -12.38
C ARG A 317 -16.96 16.84 -12.50
N PRO A 318 -17.43 15.66 -12.95
CA PRO A 318 -18.85 15.35 -12.98
C PRO A 318 -19.47 15.45 -11.59
N GLN A 319 -20.73 15.87 -11.52
CA GLN A 319 -21.54 15.68 -10.33
C GLN A 319 -22.01 14.22 -10.24
N ASP A 320 -22.16 13.71 -9.03
CA ASP A 320 -22.61 12.33 -8.79
C ASP A 320 -23.93 12.06 -9.54
N LYS A 321 -23.98 10.95 -10.30
CA LYS A 321 -25.15 10.52 -11.09
C LYS A 321 -25.50 11.42 -12.28
N ALA A 322 -24.64 12.39 -12.62
CA ALA A 322 -24.82 13.26 -13.78
C ALA A 322 -23.96 12.84 -14.98
N GLU A 323 -23.15 11.80 -14.86
CA GLU A 323 -22.13 11.41 -15.85
C GLU A 323 -22.74 11.18 -17.23
N GLY A 324 -23.78 10.35 -17.34
CA GLY A 324 -24.43 10.06 -18.62
C GLY A 324 -25.07 11.29 -19.28
N ARG A 325 -25.70 12.17 -18.48
CA ARG A 325 -26.28 13.43 -18.98
C ARG A 325 -25.19 14.39 -19.44
N LEU A 326 -24.09 14.47 -18.70
CA LEU A 326 -22.94 15.30 -19.03
C LEU A 326 -22.25 14.82 -20.31
N ARG A 327 -22.07 13.50 -20.48
CA ARG A 327 -21.55 12.92 -21.74
C ARG A 327 -22.44 13.32 -22.92
N ALA A 328 -23.76 13.13 -22.81
CA ALA A 328 -24.70 13.49 -23.86
C ALA A 328 -24.66 14.99 -24.21
N GLU A 329 -24.56 15.86 -23.22
CA GLU A 329 -24.47 17.32 -23.43
C GLU A 329 -23.16 17.73 -24.11
N LEU A 330 -22.03 17.14 -23.68
CA LEU A 330 -20.73 17.37 -24.30
C LEU A 330 -20.71 16.87 -25.75
N GLU A 331 -21.31 15.71 -26.02
CA GLU A 331 -21.45 15.17 -27.38
C GLU A 331 -22.32 16.05 -28.27
N ALA A 332 -23.47 16.51 -27.77
CA ALA A 332 -24.35 17.39 -28.52
C ALA A 332 -23.67 18.74 -28.84
N THR A 333 -22.89 19.27 -27.90
CA THR A 333 -22.26 20.60 -28.03
C THR A 333 -20.96 20.56 -28.84
N PHE A 334 -20.12 19.55 -28.64
CA PHE A 334 -18.75 19.48 -29.17
C PHE A 334 -18.51 18.33 -30.15
N GLY A 335 -19.48 17.44 -30.36
CA GLY A 335 -19.36 16.29 -31.26
C GLY A 335 -19.63 16.59 -32.75
N SER A 336 -19.50 17.84 -33.17
CA SER A 336 -19.76 18.27 -34.56
C SER A 336 -18.48 18.37 -35.39
N GLY A 337 -18.60 18.28 -36.72
CA GLY A 337 -17.46 18.45 -37.64
C GLY A 337 -16.61 17.20 -37.82
N LYS A 338 -15.27 17.33 -37.81
CA LYS A 338 -14.33 16.20 -38.03
C LYS A 338 -14.34 15.18 -36.89
N THR A 339 -14.97 15.50 -35.77
CA THR A 339 -15.03 14.62 -34.61
C THR A 339 -16.17 13.59 -34.68
N HIS A 340 -17.12 13.76 -35.62
CA HIS A 340 -18.20 12.80 -35.83
C HIS A 340 -17.70 11.41 -36.25
N TYR A 341 -16.53 11.32 -36.92
CA TYR A 341 -15.90 10.04 -37.27
C TYR A 341 -15.44 9.22 -36.05
N TRP A 342 -15.40 9.85 -34.87
CA TRP A 342 -15.01 9.25 -33.60
C TRP A 342 -16.20 9.08 -32.66
N ARG A 343 -17.42 9.11 -33.18
CA ARG A 343 -18.60 8.75 -32.40
C ARG A 343 -18.75 7.23 -32.44
N ASP A 344 -18.98 6.60 -31.29
CA ASP A 344 -19.39 5.20 -31.27
C ASP A 344 -20.78 5.07 -31.91
N ASP A 345 -20.82 4.56 -33.14
CA ASP A 345 -22.05 4.26 -33.89
C ASP A 345 -22.37 2.75 -33.86
N GLY A 346 -21.70 1.97 -33.00
CA GLY A 346 -21.83 0.52 -32.93
C GLY A 346 -21.18 -0.20 -34.11
N SER A 347 -20.41 0.49 -34.96
CA SER A 347 -19.67 -0.11 -36.06
C SER A 347 -18.23 -0.47 -35.64
N SER A 348 -17.86 -1.73 -35.86
CA SER A 348 -16.57 -2.34 -35.46
C SER A 348 -15.32 -1.75 -36.17
N LEU A 349 -15.44 -0.60 -36.85
CA LEU A 349 -14.35 0.03 -37.59
C LEU A 349 -13.45 0.92 -36.70
N GLY A 350 -13.92 1.38 -35.54
CA GLY A 350 -13.12 2.10 -34.54
C GLY A 350 -12.43 1.19 -33.51
N ALA A 351 -12.91 -0.05 -33.36
CA ALA A 351 -12.51 -0.98 -32.31
C ALA A 351 -11.08 -1.54 -32.44
N GLY A 352 -10.42 -1.35 -33.60
CA GLY A 352 -9.08 -1.89 -33.87
C GLY A 352 -7.92 -0.99 -33.45
N LEU A 353 -8.14 0.31 -33.21
CA LEU A 353 -7.09 1.29 -32.90
C LEU A 353 -7.15 1.82 -31.46
N VAL A 354 -8.30 1.70 -30.81
CA VAL A 354 -8.52 2.22 -29.46
C VAL A 354 -9.26 1.12 -28.69
N GLY A 355 -8.52 0.21 -28.07
CA GLY A 355 -9.11 -0.90 -27.31
C GLY A 355 -10.05 -0.38 -26.22
N ASP A 356 -11.23 -1.00 -26.09
CA ASP A 356 -12.29 -0.88 -25.04
C ASP A 356 -12.58 0.48 -24.38
N ALA A 357 -12.04 1.59 -24.90
CA ALA A 357 -12.19 2.92 -24.36
C ALA A 357 -13.47 3.56 -24.89
N GLU A 358 -14.25 4.18 -23.99
CA GLU A 358 -15.45 4.96 -24.37
C GLU A 358 -15.08 5.98 -25.45
N LEU A 359 -15.58 5.75 -26.67
CA LEU A 359 -15.24 6.57 -27.82
C LEU A 359 -16.19 7.78 -27.89
N HIS A 360 -15.69 8.94 -27.46
CA HIS A 360 -16.40 10.20 -27.57
C HIS A 360 -15.98 10.99 -28.83
N PRO A 361 -16.90 11.78 -29.42
CA PRO A 361 -16.62 12.71 -30.51
C PRO A 361 -15.87 13.98 -30.02
N TYR A 362 -15.04 13.81 -29.00
CA TYR A 362 -14.05 14.73 -28.46
C TYR A 362 -13.04 13.88 -27.69
N VAL A 363 -11.80 14.36 -27.54
CA VAL A 363 -10.80 13.64 -26.74
C VAL A 363 -11.19 13.75 -25.26
N SER A 364 -11.26 12.59 -24.59
CA SER A 364 -11.59 12.48 -23.18
C SER A 364 -10.72 11.41 -22.53
N LEU A 365 -10.02 11.76 -21.46
CA LEU A 365 -9.27 10.83 -20.62
C LEU A 365 -9.84 10.85 -19.21
N THR A 366 -9.87 9.70 -18.54
CA THR A 366 -10.41 9.58 -17.18
C THR A 366 -9.27 9.53 -16.17
N VAL A 367 -9.32 10.39 -15.16
CA VAL A 367 -8.41 10.39 -14.01
C VAL A 367 -9.16 9.80 -12.82
N ASN A 368 -8.81 8.56 -12.46
CA ASN A 368 -9.38 7.91 -11.29
C ASN A 368 -8.58 8.25 -10.03
N MET A 369 -9.20 8.95 -9.08
CA MET A 369 -8.56 9.28 -7.80
C MET A 369 -8.57 8.09 -6.83
N ASP A 370 -9.49 7.14 -7.04
CA ASP A 370 -9.69 5.94 -6.21
C ASP A 370 -9.08 4.71 -6.90
N LEU A 371 -7.77 4.74 -7.17
CA LEU A 371 -7.00 3.61 -7.72
C LEU A 371 -6.94 2.36 -6.80
N ALA A 372 -7.88 2.20 -5.86
CA ALA A 372 -7.97 1.08 -4.94
C ALA A 372 -9.10 0.08 -5.29
N ALA A 373 -9.97 0.36 -6.25
CA ALA A 373 -11.21 -0.40 -6.46
C ALA A 373 -11.23 -1.26 -7.74
N GLY A 374 -10.09 -1.83 -8.13
CA GLY A 374 -9.96 -2.53 -9.42
C GLY A 374 -9.30 -3.91 -9.39
N TYR A 375 -9.26 -4.61 -8.24
CA TYR A 375 -8.96 -6.04 -8.19
C TYR A 375 -9.60 -6.63 -6.92
N ALA A 376 -10.86 -7.06 -7.06
CA ALA A 376 -11.54 -7.98 -6.15
C ALA A 376 -11.99 -9.19 -6.97
#